data_AF-A0A1X0RVH4-F1
#
_entry.id   AF-A0A1X0RVH4-F1
#
_cell.length_a   1.000
_cell.length_b   1.000
_cell.length_c   1.000
_cell.angle_alpha   90.00
_cell.angle_beta   90.00
_cell.angle_gamma   90.00
#
_symmetry.space_group_name_H-M   'P 1'
#
loop_
_entity.id
_entity.type
_entity.pdbx_description
1 polymer ?
#
loop_
_entity_poly.entity_id
_entity_poly.type
_entity_poly.pdbx_seq_one_letter_code
_entity_poly.pdbx_strand_id
1 'polypeptide(L)' 'LAIDKLQQRTILLLFIATIWRPSSDIDTLQARDVHFKFDNNADLSGITLFIRASKKDKQKQSALGTLSQKSMCTVYTLF' A
#
# COMPACT_ATOMS: atom_id res chain seq x y z
N LEU A 1 17.92 -7.79 0.10
CA LEU A 1 17.41 -7.30 1.40
C LEU A 1 16.75 -8.50 2.08
N ALA A 2 17.00 -8.76 3.36
CA ALA A 2 16.28 -9.82 4.05
C ALA A 2 14.78 -9.48 4.11
N ILE A 3 13.92 -10.49 4.04
CA ILE A 3 12.46 -10.32 3.84
C ILE A 3 11.81 -9.50 4.95
N ASP A 4 12.34 -9.61 6.17
CA ASP A 4 11.96 -8.84 7.36
C ASP A 4 12.15 -7.33 7.16
N LYS A 5 13.30 -6.92 6.61
CA LYS A 5 13.58 -5.50 6.34
C LYS A 5 12.70 -4.94 5.23
N LEU A 6 12.34 -5.78 4.25
CA LEU A 6 11.41 -5.39 3.19
C LEU A 6 10.01 -5.16 3.77
N GLN A 7 9.53 -6.09 4.60
CA GLN A 7 8.23 -5.99 5.26
C GLN A 7 8.13 -4.77 6.18
N GLN A 8 9.14 -4.52 7.02
CA GLN A 8 9.18 -3.34 7.89
C GLN A 8 9.14 -2.04 7.09
N ARG A 9 9.90 -1.97 5.99
CA ARG A 9 9.89 -0.80 5.09
C ARG A 9 8.53 -0.60 4.44
N THR A 10 7.89 -1.67 3.98
CA THR A 10 6.56 -1.61 3.39
C THR A 10 5.55 -1.08 4.40
N ILE A 11 5.52 -1.61 5.62
CA ILE A 11 4.60 -1.16 6.68
C ILE A 11 4.81 0.33 6.99
N LEU A 12 6.07 0.77 7.11
CA LEU A 12 6.40 2.17 7.39
C LEU A 12 5.96 3.10 6.26
N LEU A 13 6.24 2.73 5.00
CA LEU A 13 5.84 3.52 3.84
C LEU A 13 4.32 3.56 3.67
N LEU A 14 3.61 2.46 3.96
CA LEU A 14 2.16 2.41 3.92
C LEU A 14 1.56 3.31 5.00
N PHE A 15 2.10 3.25 6.23
CA PHE A 15 1.70 4.12 7.33
C PHE A 15 1.85 5.59 6.97
N ILE A 16 3.01 6.00 6.43
CA ILE A 16 3.25 7.40 6.04
C ILE A 16 2.32 7.83 4.90
N ALA A 17 2.11 6.96 3.91
CA ALA A 17 1.31 7.31 2.73
C ALA A 17 -0.20 7.36 2.99
N THR A 18 -0.71 6.55 3.92
CA THR A 18 -2.16 6.38 4.14
C THR A 18 -2.64 6.88 5.51
N ILE A 19 -1.72 7.08 6.46
CA ILE A 19 -2.01 7.41 7.87
C ILE A 19 -2.86 6.30 8.54
N TRP A 20 -2.84 5.09 7.96
CA TRP A 20 -3.58 3.93 8.47
C TRP A 20 -2.89 3.30 9.65
N ARG A 21 -3.63 2.92 10.69
CA ARG A 21 -3.01 2.36 11.90
C ARG A 21 -2.40 0.98 11.62
N PRO A 22 -1.11 0.76 11.96
CA PRO A 22 -0.45 -0.52 11.71
C PRO A 22 -1.25 -1.73 12.21
N SER A 23 -1.68 -1.70 13.47
CA SER A 23 -2.31 -2.84 14.15
C SER A 23 -3.80 -3.07 13.88
N SER A 24 -4.49 -2.14 13.23
CA SER A 24 -5.93 -2.30 12.94
C SER A 24 -6.27 -2.27 11.45
N ASP A 25 -5.46 -1.55 10.67
CA ASP A 25 -5.74 -1.26 9.27
C ASP A 25 -4.74 -2.00 8.36
N ILE A 26 -3.43 -1.87 8.63
CA ILE A 26 -2.38 -2.45 7.77
C ILE A 26 -2.26 -3.96 7.99
N ASP A 27 -2.34 -4.42 9.23
CA ASP A 27 -2.22 -5.84 9.59
C ASP A 27 -3.37 -6.71 9.02
N THR A 28 -4.51 -6.09 8.69
CA THR A 28 -5.67 -6.78 8.09
C THR A 28 -5.65 -6.76 6.57
N LEU A 29 -4.68 -6.09 5.95
CA LEU A 29 -4.55 -5.95 4.51
C LEU A 29 -4.09 -7.27 3.88
N GLN A 30 -4.83 -7.77 2.90
CA GLN A 30 -4.45 -8.98 2.16
C GLN A 30 -4.02 -8.63 0.73
N ALA A 31 -3.31 -9.54 0.04
CA ALA A 31 -2.90 -9.30 -1.34
C ALA A 31 -4.08 -8.97 -2.28
N ARG A 32 -5.24 -9.61 -2.04
CA ARG A 32 -6.51 -9.36 -2.74
C ARG A 32 -7.13 -7.98 -2.49
N ASP A 33 -6.58 -7.20 -1.57
CA ASP A 33 -7.00 -5.84 -1.24
C ASP A 33 -6.15 -4.78 -1.93
N VAL A 34 -5.07 -5.19 -2.61
CA VAL A 34 -4.12 -4.33 -3.31
C VAL A 34 -4.41 -4.42 -4.79
N HIS A 35 -4.93 -3.34 -5.36
CA HIS A 35 -5.26 -3.24 -6.77
C HIS A 35 -4.26 -2.33 -7.47
N PHE A 36 -3.42 -2.90 -8.33
CA PHE A 36 -2.47 -2.13 -9.12
C PHE A 36 -3.18 -1.44 -10.29
N LYS A 37 -2.79 -0.19 -10.55
CA LYS A 37 -3.23 0.59 -11.69
C LYS A 37 -2.07 0.73 -12.66
N PHE A 38 -2.30 0.35 -13.90
CA PHE A 38 -1.37 0.51 -15.01
C PHE A 38 -1.87 1.62 -15.93
N ASP A 39 -0.95 2.36 -16.52
CA ASP A 39 -1.28 3.34 -17.55
C ASP A 39 -1.45 2.68 -18.94
N ASN A 40 -1.66 3.51 -19.96
CA ASN A 40 -1.86 3.06 -21.35
C ASN A 40 -0.61 2.37 -21.95
N ASN A 41 0.56 2.56 -21.35
CA ASN A 41 1.82 1.93 -21.78
C ASN A 41 2.12 0.65 -20.99
N ALA A 42 1.17 0.17 -20.17
CA ALA A 42 1.34 -0.93 -19.22
C ALA A 42 2.38 -0.64 -18.11
N ASP A 43 2.73 0.62 -17.88
CA ASP A 43 3.58 1.01 -16.77
C ASP A 43 2.76 1.16 -15.49
N LEU A 44 3.34 0.74 -14.37
CA LEU A 44 2.70 0.86 -13.06
C LEU A 44 2.53 2.35 -12.72
N SER A 45 1.27 2.80 -12.63
CA SER A 45 0.90 4.21 -12.40
C SER A 45 0.43 4.46 -10.96
N GLY A 46 -0.06 3.42 -10.27
CA GLY A 46 -0.46 3.55 -8.88
C GLY A 46 -0.99 2.26 -8.27
N ILE A 47 -1.46 2.36 -7.03
CA ILE A 47 -2.18 1.31 -6.31
C ILE A 47 -3.43 1.87 -5.67
N THR A 48 -4.44 1.03 -5.51
CA THR A 48 -5.61 1.29 -4.68
C THR A 48 -5.70 0.19 -3.64
N LEU A 49 -5.73 0.60 -2.38
CA LEU A 49 -5.78 -0.28 -1.22
C LEU A 49 -7.19 -0.26 -0.64
N PHE A 50 -7.72 -1.43 -0.26
CA PHE A 50 -9.04 -1.58 0.34
C PHE A 50 -8.98 -2.29 1.70
N ILE A 51 -9.48 -1.66 2.76
CA ILE A 51 -9.65 -2.35 4.05
C ILE A 51 -11.10 -2.77 4.17
N ARG A 52 -11.35 -4.07 4.06
CA ARG A 52 -12.71 -4.65 4.18
C ARG A 52 -13.23 -4.65 5.62
N ALA A 53 -12.36 -4.90 6.58
CA ALA A 53 -12.72 -5.06 7.99
C ALA A 53 -11.91 -4.10 8.87
N SER A 54 -12.35 -2.84 8.94
CA SER A 54 -11.83 -1.88 9.91
C SER A 54 -12.48 -2.14 11.27
N LYS A 55 -11.68 -2.18 12.35
CA LYS A 55 -12.15 -2.39 13.74
C LYS A 55 -13.17 -1.34 14.23
N LYS A 56 -13.34 -0.23 13.52
CA LYS A 56 -14.16 0.95 13.92
C LYS A 56 -15.25 1.35 12.92
N ASP A 57 -15.70 0.42 12.09
CA ASP A 57 -16.76 0.61 11.08
C ASP A 57 -16.39 1.46 9.86
N LYS A 58 -16.90 0.98 8.71
CA LYS A 58 -16.70 1.38 7.32
C LYS A 58 -15.40 0.90 6.65
N GLN A 59 -15.60 0.39 5.43
CA GLN A 59 -14.55 0.06 4.48
C GLN A 59 -13.72 1.32 4.20
N LYS A 60 -12.39 1.22 4.32
CA LYS A 60 -11.48 2.31 3.96
C LYS A 60 -10.89 2.02 2.59
N GLN A 61 -10.70 3.06 1.79
CA GLN A 61 -9.90 2.97 0.58
C GLN A 61 -8.86 4.09 0.54
N SER A 62 -7.70 3.80 -0.05
CA SER A 62 -6.70 4.82 -0.36
C SER A 62 -6.12 4.55 -1.73
N ALA A 63 -6.02 5.60 -2.55
CA ALA A 63 -5.40 5.54 -3.87
C ALA A 63 -4.06 6.27 -3.79
N LEU A 64 -2.99 5.59 -4.19
CA LEU A 64 -1.63 6.11 -4.18
C LEU A 64 -1.08 6.10 -5.60
N GLY A 65 -0.52 7.22 -6.03
CA GLY A 65 0.20 7.33 -7.30
C GLY A 65 1.67 6.96 -7.15
N THR A 66 2.34 6.67 -8.27
CA THR A 66 3.80 6.52 -8.27
C THR A 66 4.51 7.83 -7.94
N LEU A 67 5.56 7.73 -7.13
CA LEU A 67 6.51 8.82 -6.89
C LEU A 67 7.74 8.65 -7.79
N SER A 68 8.31 9.77 -8.24
CA SER A 68 9.57 9.80 -9.02
C SER A 68 10.73 9.18 -8.24
N GLN A 69 10.75 9.39 -6.92
CA GLN A 69 11.75 8.78 -6.03
C GLN A 69 11.36 7.34 -5.69
N LYS A 70 11.87 6.39 -6.47
CA LYS A 70 11.59 4.94 -6.31
C LYS A 70 11.88 4.40 -4.92
N SER A 71 12.88 4.94 -4.22
CA SER A 71 13.23 4.51 -2.86
C SER A 71 12.18 4.87 -1.80
N MET A 72 11.32 5.85 -2.04
CA MET A 72 10.24 6.23 -1.12
C MET A 72 8.86 5.86 -1.67
N CYS A 73 8.81 5.24 -2.86
CA CYS A 73 7.57 4.94 -3.53
C CYS A 73 6.94 3.66 -2.97
N THR A 74 5.84 3.81 -2.25
CA THR A 74 5.07 2.70 -1.70
C THR A 74 4.54 1.78 -2.80
N VAL A 75 4.18 2.34 -3.96
CA VAL A 75 3.69 1.59 -5.14
C VAL A 75 4.74 0.58 -5.64
N TYR A 76 5.99 1.02 -5.84
CA TYR A 76 7.08 0.14 -6.30
C TYR A 76 7.59 -0.81 -5.20
N THR A 77 7.34 -0.51 -3.94
CA THR A 77 7.73 -1.39 -2.82
C THR A 77 6.75 -2.55 -2.65
N LEU A 78 5.52 -2.41 -3.13
CA LEU A 78 4.44 -3.41 -3.03
C LEU A 78 4.29 -4.30 -4.28
N PHE A 79 4.79 -3.87 -5.44
CA PHE A 79 4.79 -4.61 -6.70
C PHE A 79 6.00 -5.53 -6.79
#